data_AF-A0ABD5G6A5-F1
#
_entry.id   AF-A0ABD5G6A5-F1
#
_cell.length_a   1.000
_cell.length_b   1.000
_cell.length_c   1.000
_cell.angle_alpha   90.00
_cell.angle_beta   90.00
_cell.angle_gamma   90.00
#
_symmetry.space_group_name_H-M   'P 1'
#
loop_
_entity.id
_entity.type
_entity.pdbx_description
1 polymer ?
#
loop_
_entity_poly.entity_id
_entity_poly.type
_entity_poly.pdbx_seq_one_letter_code
_entity_poly.pdbx_strand_id
1 'polypeptide(L)'
;MQALPVSNAAAALDYLGQTVVMELRWAAESTSTWGIYHVLGLVVPMAGVYESGHFLVMDAVNGGDFPDEIFWDTIRTLLPLNPSD
;
A
#
# COMPACT_ATOMS: atom_id res chain seq x y z
N MET A 1 -10.36 -13.02 7.94
CA MET A 1 -10.19 -12.32 6.65
C MET A 1 -8.72 -12.50 6.27
N GLN A 2 -8.40 -13.22 5.19
CA GLN A 2 -6.99 -13.43 4.80
C GLN A 2 -6.52 -12.25 3.96
N ALA A 3 -5.38 -11.65 4.34
CA ALA A 3 -4.72 -10.62 3.57
C ALA A 3 -4.19 -11.23 2.28
N LEU A 4 -4.55 -10.66 1.13
CA LEU A 4 -3.96 -11.05 -0.14
C LEU A 4 -2.70 -10.19 -0.35
N PRO A 5 -1.52 -10.78 -0.62
CA PRO A 5 -0.38 -10.00 -1.05
C PRO A 5 -0.73 -9.32 -2.37
N VAL A 6 -0.36 -8.04 -2.51
CA VAL A 6 -0.47 -7.32 -3.79
C VAL A 6 0.55 -7.95 -4.74
N SER A 7 0.08 -8.91 -5.53
CA SER A 7 0.93 -9.77 -6.36
C SER A 7 1.10 -9.24 -7.78
N ASN A 8 0.25 -8.30 -8.20
CA ASN A 8 0.31 -7.66 -9.52
C ASN A 8 -0.54 -6.38 -9.56
N ALA A 9 -0.41 -5.63 -10.66
CA ALA A 9 -1.13 -4.37 -10.87
C ALA A 9 -2.66 -4.51 -10.88
N ALA A 10 -3.22 -5.62 -11.34
CA ALA A 10 -4.67 -5.82 -11.35
C ALA A 10 -5.23 -5.90 -9.94
N ALA A 11 -4.58 -6.65 -9.05
CA ALA A 11 -4.94 -6.69 -7.63
C ALA A 11 -4.71 -5.34 -6.93
N ALA A 12 -3.67 -4.60 -7.31
CA ALA A 12 -3.41 -3.27 -6.76
C ALA A 12 -4.50 -2.25 -7.12
N LEU A 13 -5.04 -2.34 -8.34
CA LEU A 13 -6.08 -1.46 -8.85
C LEU A 13 -7.37 -1.51 -8.01
N ASP A 14 -7.69 -2.66 -7.43
CA ASP A 14 -8.88 -2.80 -6.59
C ASP A 14 -8.85 -1.84 -5.40
N TYR A 15 -7.67 -1.49 -4.87
CA TYR A 15 -7.52 -0.62 -3.70
C TYR A 15 -7.54 0.87 -4.03
N LEU A 16 -7.55 1.27 -5.31
CA LEU A 16 -7.49 2.67 -5.69
C LEU A 16 -8.72 3.44 -5.17
N GLY A 17 -8.47 4.57 -4.50
CA GLY A 17 -9.50 5.41 -3.89
C GLY A 17 -10.03 4.89 -2.55
N GLN A 18 -9.48 3.79 -2.02
CA GLN A 18 -9.91 3.23 -0.74
C GLN A 18 -9.04 3.69 0.43
N THR A 19 -9.63 3.68 1.63
CA THR A 19 -8.88 3.70 2.88
C THR A 19 -8.53 2.27 3.26
N VAL A 20 -7.29 2.02 3.65
CA VAL A 20 -6.77 0.68 3.93
C VAL A 20 -5.92 0.67 5.19
N VAL A 21 -5.88 -0.47 5.88
CA VAL A 21 -4.87 -0.79 6.88
C VAL A 21 -3.74 -1.53 6.19
N MET A 22 -2.50 -1.08 6.42
CA MET A 22 -1.30 -1.75 5.93
C MET A 22 -0.41 -2.19 7.10
N GLU A 23 0.06 -3.44 7.04
CA GLU A 23 1.24 -3.89 7.77
C GLU A 23 2.45 -3.78 6.85
N LEU A 24 3.44 -3.02 7.27
CA LEU A 24 4.65 -2.71 6.51
C LEU A 24 5.87 -3.32 7.20
N ARG A 25 6.78 -3.90 6.42
CA ARG A 25 8.05 -4.43 6.92
C ARG A 25 9.16 -4.23 5.89
N TRP A 26 10.07 -3.32 6.22
CA TRP A 26 11.28 -3.05 5.45
C TRP A 26 12.37 -4.08 5.72
N ALA A 27 13.21 -4.36 4.73
CA ALA A 27 14.25 -5.39 4.81
C ALA A 27 15.27 -5.14 5.95
N ALA A 28 15.50 -3.87 6.29
CA ALA A 28 16.42 -3.48 7.36
C ALA A 28 15.80 -3.60 8.78
N GLU A 29 14.49 -3.80 8.88
CA GLU A 29 13.75 -3.76 10.14
C GLU A 29 13.32 -5.16 10.60
N SER A 30 13.47 -5.42 11.91
CA SER A 30 13.13 -6.71 12.52
C SER A 30 11.62 -6.86 12.79
N THR A 31 10.89 -5.75 12.90
CA THR A 31 9.47 -5.69 13.26
C THR A 31 8.64 -5.04 12.17
N SER A 32 7.37 -5.42 12.08
CA SER A 32 6.40 -4.73 11.23
C SER A 32 5.85 -3.48 11.90
N THR A 33 5.48 -2.48 11.10
CA THR A 33 4.73 -1.29 11.51
C THR A 33 3.34 -1.32 10.87
N TRP A 34 2.33 -0.84 11.60
CA TRP A 34 0.96 -0.76 11.10
C TRP A 34 0.56 0.69 10.88
N GLY A 35 -0.14 0.96 9.78
CA GLY A 35 -0.65 2.30 9.46
C GLY A 35 -1.98 2.25 8.71
N ILE A 36 -2.68 3.39 8.71
CA ILE A 36 -3.93 3.57 7.96
C ILE A 36 -3.65 4.58 6.87
N TYR A 37 -4.00 4.23 5.62
CA TYR A 37 -3.63 4.99 4.45
C TYR A 37 -4.80 5.19 3.50
N HIS A 38 -4.87 6.34 2.85
CA HIS A 38 -5.70 6.54 1.66
C HIS A 38 -4.89 6.23 0.42
N VAL A 39 -5.36 5.32 -0.42
CA VAL A 39 -4.68 4.95 -1.67
C VAL A 39 -5.12 5.91 -2.79
N LEU A 40 -4.21 6.77 -3.24
CA LEU A 40 -4.51 7.80 -4.24
C LEU A 40 -4.08 7.42 -5.65
N GLY A 41 -3.09 6.54 -5.76
CA GLY A 41 -2.53 6.12 -7.05
C GLY A 41 -1.67 4.88 -6.92
N LEU A 42 -1.19 4.40 -8.06
CA LEU A 42 -0.19 3.35 -8.13
C LEU A 42 0.77 3.59 -9.29
N VAL A 43 2.00 3.11 -9.13
CA VAL A 43 2.96 2.93 -10.21
C VAL A 43 2.99 1.45 -10.56
N VAL A 44 2.70 1.14 -11.83
CA VAL A 44 2.75 -0.22 -12.36
C VAL A 44 4.19 -0.54 -12.78
N PRO A 45 4.76 -1.67 -12.34
CA PRO A 45 6.10 -2.05 -12.75
C PRO A 45 6.15 -2.31 -14.27
N MET A 46 7.16 -1.74 -14.93
CA MET A 46 7.40 -1.84 -16.36
C MET A 46 8.84 -2.27 -16.62
N ALA A 47 8.99 -3.47 -17.20
CA ALA A 47 10.29 -4.06 -17.50
C ALA A 47 11.16 -3.13 -18.36
N GLY A 48 12.43 -2.95 -17.94
CA GLY A 48 13.38 -2.07 -18.62
C GLY A 48 13.14 -0.57 -18.44
N VAL A 49 12.14 -0.16 -17.65
CA VAL A 49 11.85 1.25 -17.33
C VAL A 49 11.89 1.48 -15.82
N TYR A 50 11.02 0.80 -15.08
CA TYR A 50 10.94 0.87 -13.62
C TYR A 50 10.30 -0.40 -13.08
N GLU A 51 11.07 -1.26 -12.44
CA GLU A 51 10.66 -2.64 -12.16
C GLU A 51 9.89 -2.81 -10.85
N SER A 52 9.76 -1.73 -10.06
CA SER A 52 9.08 -1.75 -8.78
C SER A 52 7.66 -1.22 -8.89
N GLY A 53 6.70 -1.96 -8.32
CA GLY A 53 5.34 -1.48 -8.12
C GLY A 53 5.17 -0.87 -6.72
N HIS A 54 4.47 0.25 -6.63
CA HIS A 54 4.16 0.90 -5.37
C HIS A 54 2.83 1.66 -5.44
N PHE A 55 2.24 1.91 -4.28
CA PHE A 55 1.13 2.85 -4.13
C PHE A 55 1.65 4.26 -3.87
N LEU A 56 0.85 5.24 -4.26
CA LEU A 56 0.92 6.61 -3.74
C LEU A 56 -0.18 6.77 -2.70
N VAL A 57 0.20 7.10 -1.47
CA VAL A 57 -0.73 7.11 -0.34
C VAL A 57 -0.64 8.37 0.50
N MET A 58 -1.71 8.70 1.22
CA MET A 58 -1.67 9.66 2.33
C MET A 58 -1.85 8.91 3.65
N ASP A 59 -1.06 9.23 4.67
CA ASP A 59 -1.35 8.79 6.04
C ASP A 59 -2.71 9.37 6.49
N ALA A 60 -3.65 8.50 6.83
CA ALA A 60 -5.02 8.88 7.18
C ALA A 60 -5.15 9.44 8.61
N VAL A 61 -4.13 9.28 9.44
CA VAL A 61 -4.13 9.68 10.86
C VAL A 61 -3.31 10.95 11.07
N ASN A 62 -2.07 10.95 10.57
CA ASN A 62 -1.13 12.05 10.76
C ASN A 62 -1.16 13.08 9.63
N GLY A 63 -1.69 12.68 8.46
CA GLY A 63 -1.70 13.53 7.26
C GLY A 63 -0.31 13.82 6.71
N GLY A 64 -0.24 14.80 5.82
CA GLY A 64 0.96 15.28 5.15
C GLY A 64 0.62 16.26 4.05
N ASP A 65 1.62 16.93 3.49
CA ASP A 65 1.42 17.86 2.37
C ASP A 65 1.39 17.13 1.02
N PHE A 66 2.03 15.96 0.93
CA PHE A 66 2.21 15.19 -0.31
C PHE A 66 2.06 13.68 -0.06
N PRO A 67 1.70 12.90 -1.10
CA PRO A 67 1.63 11.45 -0.99
C PRO A 67 3.00 10.79 -0.84
N ASP A 68 3.04 9.74 -0.03
CA ASP A 68 4.20 8.87 0.14
C ASP A 68 4.15 7.65 -0.80
N GLU A 69 5.32 7.12 -1.13
CA GLU A 69 5.47 5.88 -1.90
C GLU A 69 5.51 4.66 -0.95
N ILE A 70 4.60 3.70 -1.13
CA ILE A 70 4.65 2.40 -0.42
C ILE A 70 4.80 1.27 -1.42
N PHE A 71 5.99 0.65 -1.41
CA PHE A 71 6.35 -0.44 -2.30
C PHE A 71 5.64 -1.75 -1.92
N TRP A 72 5.14 -2.46 -2.93
CA TRP A 72 4.34 -3.67 -2.71
C TRP A 72 5.10 -4.78 -1.96
N ASP A 73 6.42 -4.85 -2.10
CA ASP A 73 7.28 -5.83 -1.43
C ASP A 73 7.46 -5.57 0.08
N THR A 74 7.18 -4.34 0.53
CA THR A 74 7.15 -3.96 1.95
C THR A 74 5.83 -4.34 2.63
N ILE A 75 4.76 -4.52 1.85
CA ILE A 75 3.41 -4.77 2.39
C ILE A 75 3.28 -6.26 2.75
N ARG A 76 2.99 -6.54 4.02
CA ARG A 76 2.72 -7.90 4.53
C ARG A 76 1.23 -8.19 4.62
N THR A 77 0.47 -7.19 5.01
CA THR A 77 -0.99 -7.24 5.14
C THR A 77 -1.58 -5.98 4.53
N LEU A 78 -2.64 -6.13 3.73
CA LEU A 78 -3.41 -5.03 3.16
C LEU A 78 -4.90 -5.36 3.25
N LEU A 79 -5.65 -4.53 3.98
CA LEU A 79 -7.07 -4.73 4.22
C LEU A 79 -7.84 -3.43 3.96
N PRO A 80 -8.91 -3.44 3.16
CA PRO A 80 -9.84 -2.33 3.07
C PRO A 80 -10.42 -2.00 4.45
N LEU A 81 -10.48 -0.71 4.78
CA LEU A 81 -11.30 -0.20 5.87
C LEU A 81 -12.65 0.19 5.28
N ASN A 82 -13.66 -0.65 5.48
CA ASN A 82 -15.01 -0.28 5.12
C ASN A 82 -15.59 0.64 6.20
N PRO A 83 -16.25 1.76 5.83
CA PRO A 83 -16.89 2.66 6.79
C PRO A 83 -18.02 2.03 7.63
N SER A 84 -18.38 0.78 7.35
CA SER A 84 -19.40 -0.01 8.04
C SER A 84 -18.84 -1.01 9.06
N ASP A 85 -17.52 -1.04 9.27
CA ASP A 85 -16.85 -1.80 10.33
C ASP A 85 -16.66 -0.99 11.62
#